data_AF-A0A8S3X6S5-F1
#
_entry.id   AF-A0A8S3X6S5-F1
#
_cell.length_a   1.000
_cell.length_b   1.000
_cell.length_c   1.000
_cell.angle_alpha   90.00
_cell.angle_beta   90.00
_cell.angle_gamma   90.00
#
_symmetry.space_group_name_H-M   'P 1'
#
loop_
_entity.id
_entity.type
_entity.pdbx_description
1 polymer ?
#
loop_
_entity_poly.entity_id
_entity_poly.type
_entity_poly.pdbx_seq_one_letter_code
_entity_poly.pdbx_strand_id
1 'polypeptide(L)'
;MIEQPANVDAAVNTPVVVDLNDDGTVAQELELEHMSSTLEEAIVETRSTPLENRPRLPRIALSRRNRAVVRALNPKLVTYLEASWDLCKKDSILFGAALAVCRIIGAKVSTAGRATGHSSATIPAWRRRIEERIAKARALIGRLICFRSGNNRPRIVRTVRMAFAGTNVSLSQPDITQKLTERIDDLKQRIAAWGKRIRRYTERSTRFNQNRLFQSDQKRLYASLE
;
A
#
# COMPACT_ATOMS: atom_id res chain seq x y z
N MET A 1 -72.07 26.21 44.06
CA MET A 1 -70.75 25.73 44.50
C MET A 1 -69.74 26.06 43.41
N ILE A 2 -69.10 27.23 43.49
CA ILE A 2 -67.86 27.55 42.76
C ILE A 2 -67.05 28.42 43.72
N GLU A 3 -65.91 27.90 44.17
CA GLU A 3 -64.95 28.57 45.05
C GLU A 3 -64.08 29.56 44.25
N GLN A 4 -63.82 30.72 44.85
CA GLN A 4 -62.60 31.52 44.63
C GLN A 4 -61.56 31.11 45.72
N PRO A 5 -60.38 31.77 45.89
CA PRO A 5 -59.57 32.66 45.03
C PRO A 5 -58.05 32.30 45.06
N ALA A 6 -57.22 33.11 44.41
CA ALA A 6 -56.09 33.86 45.04
C ALA A 6 -54.84 33.92 44.15
N ASN A 7 -54.65 35.11 43.62
CA ASN A 7 -53.45 35.64 42.98
C ASN A 7 -52.57 36.29 44.05
N VAL A 8 -51.26 36.01 44.06
CA VAL A 8 -50.27 36.86 44.73
C VAL A 8 -48.91 36.82 44.03
N ASP A 9 -48.49 38.01 43.63
CA ASP A 9 -47.19 38.64 43.83
C ASP A 9 -45.96 38.42 42.93
N ALA A 10 -45.49 39.61 42.52
CA ALA A 10 -44.11 40.13 42.58
C ALA A 10 -43.11 39.76 41.48
N ALA A 11 -42.93 40.72 40.58
CA ALA A 11 -41.73 40.88 39.78
C ALA A 11 -40.53 41.22 40.68
N VAL A 12 -39.50 40.36 40.64
CA VAL A 12 -38.13 40.69 41.06
C VAL A 12 -37.25 40.53 39.83
N ASN A 13 -36.75 41.67 39.33
CA ASN A 13 -35.76 41.74 38.27
C ASN A 13 -34.36 41.66 38.91
N THR A 14 -33.57 40.63 38.58
CA THR A 14 -32.12 40.60 38.82
C THR A 14 -31.43 39.81 37.70
N PRO A 15 -30.18 40.16 37.37
CA PRO A 15 -29.64 40.00 36.03
C PRO A 15 -29.12 38.58 35.82
N VAL A 16 -29.53 37.94 34.72
CA VAL A 16 -28.84 36.74 34.25
C VAL A 16 -27.53 37.19 33.62
N VAL A 17 -26.47 36.96 34.40
CA VAL A 17 -25.06 37.03 34.02
C VAL A 17 -24.88 36.33 32.68
N VAL A 18 -24.39 37.08 31.68
CA VAL A 18 -23.85 36.53 30.45
C VAL A 18 -22.55 35.83 30.84
N ASP A 19 -22.61 34.51 31.03
CA ASP A 19 -21.45 33.71 31.38
C ASP A 19 -20.71 33.30 30.10
N LEU A 20 -19.48 33.80 29.98
CA LEU A 20 -18.56 33.64 28.86
C LEU A 20 -17.98 32.22 28.88
N ASN A 21 -18.66 31.28 28.24
CA ASN A 21 -18.11 29.96 27.87
C ASN A 21 -18.33 29.69 26.35
N ASP A 22 -18.12 30.72 25.53
CA ASP A 22 -18.42 30.71 24.09
C ASP A 22 -17.28 30.10 23.23
N ASP A 23 -16.02 30.16 23.69
CA ASP A 23 -14.85 29.75 22.88
C ASP A 23 -14.82 28.26 22.51
N GLY A 24 -15.33 27.39 23.39
CA GLY A 24 -15.39 25.93 23.14
C GLY A 24 -16.52 25.52 22.19
N THR A 25 -17.59 26.30 22.15
CA THR A 25 -18.78 26.06 21.32
C THR A 25 -18.54 26.61 19.92
N VAL A 26 -18.02 27.85 19.83
CA VAL A 26 -17.65 28.49 18.56
C VAL A 26 -16.59 27.68 17.81
N ALA A 27 -15.57 27.14 18.50
CA ALA A 27 -14.57 26.30 17.87
C ALA A 27 -15.12 24.97 17.32
N GLN A 28 -16.08 24.35 18.01
CA GLN A 28 -16.75 23.13 17.54
C GLN A 28 -17.71 23.40 16.39
N GLU A 29 -18.39 24.55 16.41
CA GLU A 29 -19.30 24.99 15.37
C GLU A 29 -18.53 25.33 14.08
N LEU A 30 -17.42 26.07 14.18
CA LEU A 30 -16.50 26.33 13.07
C LEU A 30 -15.91 25.04 12.48
N GLU A 31 -15.57 24.06 13.32
CA GLU A 31 -15.07 22.76 12.87
C GLU A 31 -16.16 21.98 12.12
N LEU A 32 -17.41 22.03 12.60
CA LEU A 32 -18.55 21.38 11.96
C LEU A 32 -18.92 22.06 10.63
N GLU A 33 -18.90 23.40 10.58
CA GLU A 33 -19.11 24.17 9.35
C GLU A 33 -18.04 23.86 8.31
N HIS A 34 -16.77 23.78 8.72
CA HIS A 34 -15.67 23.39 7.83
C HIS A 34 -15.86 21.97 7.27
N MET A 35 -16.31 21.01 8.09
CA MET A 35 -16.65 19.66 7.64
C MET A 35 -17.82 19.66 6.64
N SER A 36 -18.84 20.50 6.88
CA SER A 36 -19.99 20.68 5.99
C SER A 36 -19.61 21.29 4.64
N SER A 37 -18.81 22.37 4.62
CA SER A 37 -18.30 22.98 3.38
C SER A 37 -17.50 21.97 2.56
N THR A 38 -16.60 21.23 3.23
CA THR A 38 -15.77 20.21 2.58
C THR A 38 -16.62 19.09 1.96
N LEU A 39 -17.74 18.73 2.60
CA LEU A 39 -18.68 17.74 2.08
C LEU A 39 -19.37 18.25 0.81
N GLU A 40 -19.88 19.48 0.83
CA GLU A 40 -20.58 20.07 -0.31
C GLU A 40 -19.65 20.22 -1.52
N GLU A 41 -18.44 20.74 -1.31
CA GLU A 41 -17.40 20.84 -2.33
C GLU A 41 -17.08 19.48 -2.97
N ALA A 42 -16.89 18.44 -2.14
CA ALA A 42 -16.58 17.10 -2.62
C ALA A 42 -17.74 16.46 -3.40
N ILE A 43 -19.00 16.73 -3.01
CA ILE A 43 -20.18 16.24 -3.74
C ILE A 43 -20.29 16.93 -5.10
N VAL A 44 -20.10 18.25 -5.17
CA VAL A 44 -20.14 19.03 -6.42
C VAL A 44 -19.04 18.55 -7.37
N GLU A 45 -17.82 18.41 -6.87
CA GLU A 45 -16.70 17.88 -7.64
C GLU A 45 -17.01 16.49 -8.20
N THR A 46 -17.50 15.57 -7.36
CA THR A 46 -17.80 14.19 -7.75
C THR A 46 -18.88 14.11 -8.84
N ARG A 47 -19.86 15.02 -8.81
CA ARG A 47 -20.91 15.12 -9.84
C ARG A 47 -20.37 15.59 -11.19
N SER A 48 -19.38 16.47 -11.18
CA SER A 48 -18.73 16.96 -12.40
C SER A 48 -17.71 15.97 -12.98
N THR A 49 -17.18 15.05 -12.17
CA THR A 49 -16.22 14.03 -12.60
C THR A 49 -16.88 12.75 -13.11
N PRO A 50 -16.58 12.27 -14.33
CA PRO A 50 -17.03 10.97 -14.80
C PRO A 50 -16.38 9.84 -13.99
N LEU A 51 -17.07 8.69 -13.88
CA LEU A 51 -16.66 7.55 -13.06
C LEU A 51 -15.23 7.06 -13.32
N GLU A 52 -14.75 7.17 -14.56
CA GLU A 52 -13.43 6.73 -14.98
C GLU A 52 -12.29 7.59 -14.40
N ASN A 53 -12.60 8.87 -14.15
CA ASN A 53 -11.65 9.86 -13.66
C ASN A 53 -11.73 10.08 -12.14
N ARG A 54 -12.63 9.37 -11.45
CA ARG A 54 -12.73 9.47 -9.99
C ARG A 54 -11.46 8.92 -9.32
N PRO A 55 -10.88 9.64 -8.34
CA PRO A 55 -9.68 9.19 -7.67
C PRO A 55 -9.94 7.95 -6.80
N ARG A 56 -8.88 7.17 -6.53
CA ARG A 56 -9.00 6.04 -5.59
C ARG A 56 -8.93 6.54 -4.16
N LEU A 57 -9.94 6.16 -3.37
CA LEU A 57 -9.97 6.46 -1.95
C LEU A 57 -9.11 5.46 -1.17
N PRO A 58 -8.18 5.92 -0.30
CA PRO A 58 -7.39 5.03 0.54
C PRO A 58 -8.25 4.38 1.62
N ARG A 59 -7.83 3.20 2.09
CA ARG A 59 -8.44 2.58 3.27
C ARG A 59 -8.08 3.37 4.52
N ILE A 60 -9.09 3.88 5.23
CA ILE A 60 -8.92 4.66 6.46
C ILE A 60 -8.85 3.72 7.67
N ALA A 61 -7.90 3.96 8.58
CA ALA A 61 -7.80 3.21 9.83
C ALA A 61 -8.93 3.61 10.80
N LEU A 62 -9.43 2.66 11.59
CA LEU A 62 -10.54 2.87 12.55
C LEU A 62 -10.08 3.52 13.88
N SER A 63 -9.34 4.62 13.80
CA SER A 63 -8.94 5.40 14.98
C SER A 63 -10.15 6.11 15.63
N ARG A 64 -10.02 6.51 16.90
CA ARG A 64 -11.07 7.25 17.62
C ARG A 64 -11.41 8.57 16.91
N ARG A 65 -10.38 9.30 16.46
CA ARG A 65 -10.51 10.55 15.70
C ARG A 65 -11.26 10.34 14.39
N ASN A 66 -10.86 9.36 13.58
CA ASN A 66 -11.50 9.10 12.28
C ASN A 66 -12.98 8.69 12.45
N ARG A 67 -13.28 7.92 13.51
CA ARG A 67 -14.66 7.57 13.87
C ARG A 67 -15.49 8.80 14.28
N ALA A 68 -14.89 9.76 14.99
CA ALA A 68 -15.58 10.99 15.36
C ALA A 68 -15.96 11.82 14.11
N VAL A 69 -15.03 11.98 13.16
CA VAL A 69 -15.28 12.68 11.88
C VAL A 69 -16.40 12.01 11.09
N VAL A 70 -16.37 10.68 10.95
CA VAL A 70 -17.44 9.95 10.25
C VAL A 70 -18.79 10.12 10.95
N ARG A 71 -18.82 10.06 12.29
CA ARG A 71 -20.06 10.25 13.06
C ARG A 71 -20.61 11.66 12.95
N ALA A 72 -19.76 12.68 12.88
CA ALA A 72 -20.18 14.07 12.72
C ALA A 72 -20.82 14.31 11.34
N LEU A 73 -20.28 13.70 10.29
CA LEU A 73 -20.77 13.87 8.90
C LEU A 73 -22.01 13.02 8.57
N ASN A 74 -22.19 11.87 9.21
CA ASN A 74 -23.24 10.91 8.86
C ASN A 74 -24.68 11.50 8.93
N PRO A 75 -25.06 12.30 9.94
CA PRO A 75 -26.37 12.94 9.99
C PRO A 75 -26.63 13.89 8.81
N LYS A 76 -25.61 14.65 8.40
CA LYS A 76 -25.71 15.57 7.24
C LYS A 76 -25.88 14.79 5.94
N LEU A 77 -25.17 13.67 5.81
CA LEU A 77 -25.27 12.79 4.65
C LEU A 77 -26.69 12.25 4.44
N VAL A 78 -27.41 11.91 5.52
CA VAL A 78 -28.79 11.41 5.46
C VAL A 78 -29.70 12.43 4.77
N THR A 79 -29.57 13.72 5.11
CA THR A 79 -30.35 14.80 4.49
C THR A 79 -30.13 14.88 2.97
N TYR A 80 -28.89 14.77 2.49
CA TYR A 80 -28.60 14.79 1.05
C TYR A 80 -29.09 13.53 0.32
N LEU A 81 -29.10 12.37 0.99
CA LEU A 81 -29.57 11.11 0.43
C LEU A 81 -31.09 11.04 0.31
N GLU A 82 -31.83 11.59 1.29
CA GLU A 82 -33.30 11.67 1.26
C GLU A 82 -33.81 12.64 0.19
N ALA A 83 -33.07 13.72 -0.07
CA ALA A 83 -33.39 14.68 -1.12
C ALA A 83 -33.24 14.11 -2.56
N SER A 84 -32.55 12.96 -2.72
CA SER A 84 -32.21 12.40 -4.03
C SER A 84 -32.88 11.05 -4.25
N TRP A 85 -33.67 10.90 -5.32
CA TRP A 85 -34.33 9.63 -5.66
C TRP A 85 -33.52 8.76 -6.63
N ASP A 86 -32.60 9.37 -7.39
CA ASP A 86 -31.80 8.70 -8.42
C ASP A 86 -30.57 7.99 -7.85
N LEU A 87 -30.32 6.76 -8.30
CA LEU A 87 -29.20 5.92 -7.87
C LEU A 87 -27.84 6.55 -8.24
N CYS A 88 -27.72 7.12 -9.44
CA CYS A 88 -26.48 7.77 -9.89
C CYS A 88 -26.12 8.98 -9.02
N LYS A 89 -27.14 9.74 -8.58
CA LYS A 89 -26.98 10.85 -7.65
C LYS A 89 -26.56 10.35 -6.26
N LYS A 90 -27.18 9.28 -5.76
CA LYS A 90 -26.79 8.65 -4.48
C LYS A 90 -25.36 8.15 -4.48
N ASP A 91 -24.93 7.47 -5.55
CA ASP A 91 -23.54 7.02 -5.71
C ASP A 91 -22.55 8.18 -5.64
N SER A 92 -22.85 9.27 -6.36
CA SER A 92 -22.01 10.48 -6.36
C SER A 92 -21.96 11.16 -4.98
N ILE A 93 -23.07 11.17 -4.24
CA ILE A 93 -23.15 11.68 -2.88
C ILE A 93 -22.32 10.82 -1.92
N LEU A 94 -22.46 9.50 -1.98
CA LEU A 94 -21.70 8.57 -1.13
C LEU A 94 -20.19 8.66 -1.39
N PHE A 95 -19.79 8.74 -2.66
CA PHE A 95 -18.39 8.91 -3.03
C PHE A 95 -17.84 10.26 -2.57
N GLY A 96 -18.59 11.35 -2.80
CA GLY A 96 -18.23 12.70 -2.33
C GLY A 96 -18.06 12.75 -0.81
N ALA A 97 -18.95 12.10 -0.06
CA ALA A 97 -18.84 11.98 1.39
C ALA A 97 -17.57 11.23 1.83
N ALA A 98 -17.25 10.11 1.18
CA ALA A 98 -16.04 9.37 1.46
C ALA A 98 -14.77 10.17 1.11
N LEU A 99 -14.81 10.95 0.02
CA LEU A 99 -13.73 11.87 -0.37
C LEU A 99 -13.54 13.00 0.64
N ALA A 100 -14.63 13.62 1.12
CA ALA A 100 -14.60 14.64 2.15
C ALA A 100 -13.97 14.13 3.45
N VAL A 101 -14.35 12.93 3.90
CA VAL A 101 -13.73 12.26 5.06
C VAL A 101 -12.23 12.05 4.84
N CYS A 102 -11.80 11.65 3.64
CA CYS A 102 -10.37 11.51 3.32
C CYS A 102 -9.64 12.85 3.41
N ARG A 103 -10.25 13.95 2.93
CA ARG A 103 -9.68 15.31 2.99
C ARG A 103 -9.52 15.79 4.43
N ILE A 104 -10.57 15.68 5.24
CA ILE A 104 -10.58 16.11 6.65
C ILE A 104 -9.55 15.35 7.48
N ILE A 105 -9.38 14.05 7.20
CA ILE A 105 -8.37 13.21 7.89
C ILE A 105 -6.95 13.46 7.36
N GLY A 106 -6.79 14.14 6.21
CA GLY A 106 -5.50 14.35 5.56
C GLY A 106 -4.97 13.08 4.88
N ALA A 107 -5.85 12.16 4.49
CA ALA A 107 -5.47 10.95 3.77
C ALA A 107 -5.08 11.28 2.32
N LYS A 108 -3.94 10.74 1.86
CA LYS A 108 -3.46 10.97 0.50
C LYS A 108 -4.37 10.27 -0.52
N VAL A 109 -5.22 11.04 -1.18
CA VAL A 109 -6.09 10.58 -2.27
C VAL A 109 -5.29 10.66 -3.57
N SER A 110 -5.12 9.52 -4.23
CA SER A 110 -4.37 9.44 -5.49
C SER A 110 -5.23 9.96 -6.64
N THR A 111 -4.82 11.07 -7.26
CA THR A 111 -5.47 11.68 -8.43
C THR A 111 -5.23 10.91 -9.73
N ALA A 112 -4.33 9.92 -9.72
CA ALA A 112 -4.12 9.04 -10.87
C ALA A 112 -5.36 8.13 -11.07
N GLY A 113 -6.23 8.53 -12.00
CA GLY A 113 -7.34 7.73 -12.52
C GLY A 113 -6.87 6.31 -12.82
N ARG A 114 -7.65 5.32 -12.36
CA ARG A 114 -7.35 3.87 -12.36
C ARG A 114 -5.87 3.58 -12.65
N ALA A 115 -4.97 3.96 -11.74
CA ALA A 115 -3.67 3.33 -11.74
C ALA A 115 -3.94 1.85 -11.50
N THR A 116 -3.87 1.06 -12.57
CA THR A 116 -3.70 -0.38 -12.60
C THR A 116 -2.35 -0.69 -11.97
N GLY A 117 -2.17 -0.28 -10.72
CA GLY A 117 -1.24 -0.88 -9.80
C GLY A 117 -1.76 -2.27 -9.50
N HIS A 118 -1.80 -3.14 -10.52
CA HIS A 118 -1.34 -4.49 -10.32
C HIS A 118 -0.04 -4.31 -9.55
N SER A 119 -0.08 -4.64 -8.26
CA SER A 119 1.11 -4.79 -7.43
C SER A 119 2.12 -5.49 -8.31
N SER A 120 3.12 -4.74 -8.81
CA SER A 120 4.09 -5.22 -9.79
C SER A 120 4.50 -6.60 -9.32
N ALA A 121 4.22 -7.63 -10.11
CA ALA A 121 4.18 -9.03 -9.68
C ALA A 121 5.35 -9.29 -8.73
N THR A 122 5.07 -9.25 -7.42
CA THR A 122 6.15 -9.06 -6.46
C THR A 122 6.94 -10.34 -6.49
N ILE A 123 8.18 -10.26 -6.98
CA ILE A 123 9.05 -11.42 -7.14
C ILE A 123 9.07 -12.15 -5.80
N PRO A 124 8.61 -13.43 -5.77
CA PRO A 124 8.53 -14.16 -4.52
C PRO A 124 9.88 -14.17 -3.81
N ALA A 125 9.85 -14.09 -2.48
CA ALA A 125 11.07 -14.01 -1.67
C ALA A 125 12.06 -15.15 -1.95
N TRP A 126 11.56 -16.37 -2.21
CA TRP A 126 12.39 -17.52 -2.57
C TRP A 126 13.18 -17.29 -3.87
N ARG A 127 12.56 -16.65 -4.89
CA ARG A 127 13.19 -16.41 -6.19
C ARG A 127 14.31 -15.39 -6.05
N ARG A 128 14.04 -14.30 -5.33
CA ARG A 128 15.03 -13.26 -5.00
C ARG A 128 16.26 -13.85 -4.31
N ARG A 129 16.07 -14.70 -3.30
CA ARG A 129 17.18 -15.37 -2.58
C ARG A 129 18.05 -16.22 -3.52
N ILE A 130 17.45 -16.91 -4.49
CA ILE A 130 18.21 -17.73 -5.44
C ILE A 130 18.95 -16.83 -6.45
N GLU A 131 18.30 -15.79 -6.96
CA GLU A 131 18.91 -14.81 -7.87
C GLU A 131 20.11 -14.10 -7.22
N GLU A 132 19.99 -13.70 -5.95
CA GLU A 132 21.11 -13.14 -5.17
C GLU A 132 22.28 -14.12 -5.04
N ARG A 133 22.02 -15.42 -4.82
CA ARG A 133 23.07 -16.44 -4.79
C ARG A 133 23.76 -16.59 -6.14
N ILE A 134 23.00 -16.56 -7.23
CA ILE A 134 23.54 -16.59 -8.60
C ILE A 134 24.41 -15.35 -8.84
N ALA A 135 23.93 -14.16 -8.47
CA ALA A 135 24.68 -12.91 -8.64
C ALA A 135 26.00 -12.92 -7.85
N LYS A 136 25.98 -13.34 -6.59
CA LYS A 136 27.19 -13.50 -5.76
C LYS A 136 28.18 -14.49 -6.37
N ALA A 137 27.70 -15.63 -6.88
CA ALA A 137 28.55 -16.61 -7.54
C ALA A 137 29.17 -16.08 -8.83
N ARG A 138 28.41 -15.37 -9.68
CA ARG A 138 28.92 -14.73 -10.90
C ARG A 138 29.99 -13.68 -10.58
N ALA A 139 29.76 -12.86 -9.57
CA ALA A 139 30.74 -11.86 -9.12
C ALA A 139 32.03 -12.52 -8.61
N LEU A 140 31.92 -13.66 -7.91
CA LEU A 140 33.09 -14.41 -7.46
C LEU A 140 33.85 -15.04 -8.64
N ILE A 141 33.16 -15.65 -9.61
CA ILE A 141 33.77 -16.17 -10.84
C ILE A 141 34.58 -15.07 -11.54
N GLY A 142 34.01 -13.88 -11.72
CA GLY A 142 34.72 -12.75 -12.34
C GLY A 142 36.02 -12.40 -11.61
N ARG A 143 36.01 -12.37 -10.28
CA ARG A 143 37.22 -12.10 -9.48
C ARG A 143 38.26 -13.22 -9.58
N LEU A 144 37.83 -14.48 -9.60
CA LEU A 144 38.72 -15.63 -9.78
C LEU A 144 39.39 -15.61 -11.16
N ILE A 145 38.63 -15.27 -12.20
CA ILE A 145 39.18 -15.09 -13.56
C ILE A 145 40.19 -13.94 -13.58
N CYS A 146 39.86 -12.77 -13.01
CA CYS A 146 40.80 -11.65 -12.95
C CYS A 146 42.11 -12.01 -12.23
N PHE A 147 42.03 -12.75 -11.12
CA PHE A 147 43.21 -13.24 -10.41
C PHE A 147 44.02 -14.22 -11.28
N ARG A 148 43.35 -15.15 -11.97
CA ARG A 148 43.98 -16.10 -12.90
C ARG A 148 44.71 -15.38 -14.04
N SER A 149 44.20 -14.23 -14.49
CA SER A 149 44.84 -13.38 -15.49
C SER A 149 46.04 -12.56 -14.97
N GLY A 150 46.46 -12.74 -13.71
CA GLY A 150 47.61 -12.07 -13.11
C GLY A 150 47.29 -10.79 -12.34
N ASN A 151 46.01 -10.47 -12.11
CA ASN A 151 45.65 -9.27 -11.36
C ASN A 151 45.76 -9.49 -9.84
N ASN A 152 46.86 -9.00 -9.27
CA ASN A 152 47.19 -9.16 -7.86
C ASN A 152 46.79 -7.98 -6.97
N ARG A 153 45.79 -7.17 -7.37
CA ARG A 153 45.28 -6.09 -6.50
C ARG A 153 44.83 -6.66 -5.14
N PRO A 154 45.14 -6.00 -4.00
CA PRO A 154 44.85 -6.53 -2.66
C PRO A 154 43.40 -6.94 -2.43
N ARG A 155 42.44 -6.21 -3.02
CA ARG A 155 41.00 -6.51 -2.93
C ARG A 155 40.63 -7.84 -3.60
N ILE A 156 41.26 -8.15 -4.74
CA ILE A 156 41.04 -9.40 -5.47
C ILE A 156 41.68 -10.54 -4.69
N VAL A 157 42.94 -10.40 -4.30
CA VAL A 157 43.68 -11.39 -3.50
C VAL A 157 42.93 -11.74 -2.22
N ARG A 158 42.43 -10.74 -1.47
CA ARG A 158 41.60 -10.96 -0.27
C ARG A 158 40.35 -11.76 -0.59
N THR A 159 39.67 -11.44 -1.69
CA THR A 159 38.46 -12.19 -2.08
C THR A 159 38.79 -13.63 -2.43
N VAL A 160 39.86 -13.88 -3.17
CA VAL A 160 40.29 -15.25 -3.51
C VAL A 160 40.66 -16.02 -2.24
N ARG A 161 41.41 -15.40 -1.32
CA ARG A 161 41.72 -15.99 -0.01
C ARG A 161 40.46 -16.38 0.77
N MET A 162 39.43 -15.52 0.77
CA MET A 162 38.14 -15.86 1.38
C MET A 162 37.38 -16.95 0.63
N ALA A 163 37.52 -17.04 -0.69
CA ALA A 163 36.85 -18.06 -1.50
C ALA A 163 37.34 -19.49 -1.22
N PHE A 164 38.59 -19.59 -0.76
CA PHE A 164 39.26 -20.81 -0.30
C PHE A 164 39.43 -20.85 1.24
N ALA A 165 38.77 -19.97 1.99
CA ALA A 165 38.84 -20.02 3.46
C ALA A 165 38.31 -21.37 3.96
N GLY A 166 39.06 -22.03 4.84
CA GLY A 166 38.76 -23.38 5.33
C GLY A 166 39.15 -24.51 4.38
N THR A 167 39.80 -24.20 3.25
CA THR A 167 40.42 -25.18 2.34
C THR A 167 41.93 -25.13 2.56
N ASN A 168 42.63 -26.27 2.49
CA ASN A 168 44.11 -26.34 2.61
C ASN A 168 44.85 -25.83 1.36
N VAL A 169 44.33 -24.77 0.73
CA VAL A 169 44.85 -24.20 -0.53
C VAL A 169 45.57 -22.91 -0.22
N SER A 170 46.88 -22.88 -0.49
CA SER A 170 47.67 -21.66 -0.41
C SER A 170 47.81 -21.04 -1.80
N LEU A 171 47.73 -19.72 -1.88
CA LEU A 171 47.83 -18.97 -3.15
C LEU A 171 49.22 -19.03 -3.78
N SER A 172 50.24 -19.43 -3.01
CA SER A 172 51.63 -19.58 -3.47
C SER A 172 51.93 -20.98 -4.02
N GLN A 173 50.97 -21.91 -3.96
CA GLN A 173 51.18 -23.26 -4.50
C GLN A 173 51.25 -23.25 -6.03
N PRO A 174 52.09 -24.10 -6.64
CA PRO A 174 52.21 -24.18 -8.11
C PRO A 174 50.90 -24.67 -8.78
N ASP A 175 50.06 -25.40 -8.05
CA ASP A 175 48.79 -25.96 -8.53
C ASP A 175 47.59 -25.01 -8.43
N ILE A 176 47.80 -23.75 -8.01
CA ILE A 176 46.72 -22.79 -7.77
C ILE A 176 45.85 -22.55 -9.00
N THR A 177 46.43 -22.53 -10.20
CA THR A 177 45.72 -22.32 -11.46
C THR A 177 44.68 -23.41 -11.74
N GLN A 178 45.02 -24.66 -11.40
CA GLN A 178 44.11 -25.80 -11.54
C GLN A 178 42.96 -25.68 -10.53
N LYS A 179 43.29 -25.45 -9.25
CA LYS A 179 42.30 -25.28 -8.17
C LYS A 179 41.34 -24.10 -8.41
N LEU A 180 41.83 -23.01 -9.02
CA LEU A 180 40.99 -21.90 -9.45
C LEU A 180 39.99 -22.33 -10.52
N THR A 181 40.42 -23.15 -11.46
CA THR A 181 39.57 -23.64 -12.56
C THR A 181 38.49 -24.58 -12.03
N GLU A 182 38.86 -25.55 -11.18
CA GLU A 182 37.92 -26.43 -10.47
C GLU A 182 36.88 -25.61 -9.69
N ARG A 183 37.34 -24.59 -8.94
CA ARG A 183 36.45 -23.73 -8.17
C ARG A 183 35.49 -22.91 -9.05
N ILE A 184 35.95 -22.45 -10.21
CA ILE A 184 35.10 -21.75 -11.18
C ILE A 184 34.04 -22.70 -11.72
N ASP A 185 34.41 -23.92 -12.07
CA ASP A 185 33.49 -24.90 -12.63
C ASP A 185 32.45 -25.38 -11.61
N ASP A 186 32.83 -25.58 -10.34
CA ASP A 186 31.90 -25.79 -9.23
C ASP A 186 30.84 -24.67 -9.15
N LEU A 187 31.27 -23.41 -9.26
CA LEU A 187 30.36 -22.27 -9.20
C LEU A 187 29.42 -22.24 -10.42
N LYS A 188 29.91 -22.58 -11.61
CA LYS A 188 29.07 -22.72 -12.83
C LYS A 188 28.03 -23.82 -12.65
N GLN A 189 28.43 -24.98 -12.13
CA GLN A 189 27.51 -26.10 -11.85
C GLN A 189 26.43 -25.68 -10.86
N ARG A 190 26.80 -24.97 -9.78
CA ARG A 190 25.85 -24.44 -8.78
C ARG A 190 24.89 -23.42 -9.40
N ILE A 191 25.37 -22.50 -10.23
CA ILE A 191 24.52 -21.54 -10.95
C ILE A 191 23.52 -22.27 -11.84
N ALA A 192 23.96 -23.29 -12.60
CA ALA A 192 23.08 -24.09 -13.44
C ALA A 192 21.99 -24.81 -12.62
N ALA A 193 22.37 -25.39 -11.48
CA ALA A 193 21.43 -26.05 -10.57
C ALA A 193 20.39 -25.06 -9.98
N TRP A 194 20.83 -23.87 -9.58
CA TRP A 194 19.94 -22.79 -9.10
C TRP A 194 19.01 -22.27 -10.21
N GLY A 195 19.50 -22.10 -11.43
CA GLY A 195 18.68 -21.75 -12.59
C GLY A 195 17.60 -22.79 -12.89
N LYS A 196 17.96 -24.08 -12.89
CA LYS A 196 17.01 -25.19 -13.01
C LYS A 196 15.97 -25.19 -11.88
N ARG A 197 16.36 -24.81 -10.66
CA ARG A 197 15.43 -24.69 -9.52
C ARG A 197 14.41 -23.57 -9.74
N ILE A 198 14.86 -22.38 -10.18
CA ILE A 198 13.95 -21.27 -10.51
C ILE A 198 12.95 -21.72 -11.57
N ARG A 199 13.42 -22.30 -12.68
CA ARG A 199 12.56 -22.78 -13.76
C ARG A 199 11.48 -23.74 -13.25
N ARG A 200 11.87 -24.79 -12.50
CA ARG A 200 10.92 -25.77 -11.95
C ARG A 200 9.88 -25.15 -11.02
N TYR A 201 10.28 -24.19 -10.20
CA TYR A 201 9.36 -23.56 -9.25
C TYR A 201 8.40 -22.60 -9.94
N THR A 202 8.88 -21.85 -10.93
CA THR A 202 8.04 -21.01 -11.78
C THR A 202 7.04 -21.87 -12.55
N GLU A 203 7.47 -22.93 -13.23
CA GLU A 203 6.58 -23.85 -13.94
C GLU A 203 5.51 -24.45 -13.03
N ARG A 204 5.89 -24.90 -11.83
CA ARG A 204 4.91 -25.40 -10.83
C ARG A 204 3.89 -24.33 -10.47
N SER A 205 4.33 -23.11 -10.19
CA SER A 205 3.44 -22.01 -9.83
C SER A 205 2.51 -21.64 -10.98
N THR A 206 3.02 -21.60 -12.21
CA THR A 206 2.23 -21.33 -13.41
C THR A 206 1.17 -22.41 -13.60
N ARG A 207 1.54 -23.71 -13.55
CA ARG A 207 0.59 -24.81 -13.68
C ARG A 207 -0.49 -24.79 -12.59
N PHE A 208 -0.10 -24.51 -11.34
CA PHE A 208 -1.06 -24.39 -10.25
C PHE A 208 -2.08 -23.28 -10.51
N ASN A 209 -1.61 -22.10 -10.95
CA ASN A 209 -2.48 -20.97 -11.28
C ASN A 209 -3.38 -21.26 -12.49
N GLN A 210 -2.83 -21.90 -13.54
CA GLN A 210 -3.58 -22.31 -14.72
C GLN A 210 -4.66 -23.34 -14.38
N ASN A 211 -4.33 -24.38 -13.60
CA ASN A 211 -5.29 -25.39 -13.18
C ASN A 211 -6.42 -24.80 -12.32
N ARG A 212 -6.06 -23.88 -11.42
CA ARG A 212 -7.05 -23.16 -10.61
C ARG A 212 -7.95 -22.27 -11.47
N LEU A 213 -7.37 -21.57 -12.45
CA LEU A 213 -8.15 -20.76 -13.39
C LEU A 213 -9.05 -21.63 -14.27
N PHE A 214 -8.57 -22.79 -14.73
CA PHE A 214 -9.36 -23.77 -15.49
C PHE A 214 -10.59 -24.24 -14.70
N GLN A 215 -10.43 -24.52 -13.41
CA GLN A 215 -11.54 -24.95 -12.56
C GLN A 215 -12.58 -23.85 -12.34
N SER A 216 -12.16 -22.58 -12.24
CA SER A 216 -13.08 -21.47 -11.99
C SER A 216 -13.67 -20.84 -13.26
N ASP A 217 -12.88 -20.69 -14.32
CA ASP A 217 -13.22 -19.96 -15.54
C ASP A 217 -12.32 -20.41 -16.72
N GLN A 218 -12.80 -21.42 -17.44
CA GLN A 218 -12.09 -22.01 -18.58
C GLN A 218 -11.89 -21.01 -19.72
N LYS A 219 -12.90 -20.16 -20.00
CA LYS A 219 -12.85 -19.19 -21.10
C LYS A 219 -11.70 -18.19 -20.89
N ARG A 220 -11.53 -17.71 -19.66
CA ARG A 220 -10.41 -16.82 -19.32
C ARG A 220 -9.04 -17.49 -19.46
N LEU A 221 -8.93 -18.79 -19.18
CA LEU A 221 -7.67 -19.50 -19.41
C LEU A 221 -7.32 -19.52 -20.90
N TYR A 222 -8.25 -19.93 -21.77
CA TYR A 222 -7.98 -20.02 -23.20
C TYR A 222 -7.70 -18.65 -23.83
N ALA A 223 -8.45 -17.62 -23.43
CA ALA A 223 -8.19 -16.24 -23.85
C ALA A 223 -6.82 -15.69 -23.37
N SER A 224 -6.18 -16.33 -22.38
CA SER A 224 -4.83 -15.97 -21.92
C SER A 224 -3.70 -16.76 -22.62
N LEU A 225 -4.06 -17.76 -23.44
CA LEU A 225 -3.14 -18.61 -24.18
C LEU A 225 -3.07 -18.27 -25.68
N GLU A 226 -4.07 -17.57 -26.21
CA GLU A 226 -4.05 -16.91 -27.54
C GLU A 226 -3.17 -15.65 -27.51
#